data_AF-A0A1M4YCM2-F1
#
_entry.id   AF-A0A1M4YCM2-F1
#
_cell.length_a   1.000
_cell.length_b   1.000
_cell.length_c   1.000
_cell.angle_alpha   90.00
_cell.angle_beta   90.00
_cell.angle_gamma   90.00
#
_symmetry.space_group_name_H-M   'P 1'
#
loop_
_entity.id
_entity.type
_entity.pdbx_description
1 polymer ?
#
loop_
_entity_poly.entity_id
_entity_poly.type
_entity_poly.pdbx_seq_one_letter_code
_entity_poly.pdbx_strand_id
1 'polypeptide(L)'
;MTTSKTAIIKCGVKAQEFNLNNELHPHTSVSKLYIPAEADASFFKNRYPQAEIVDQKEFILEDDLIDHVIIFTPEVNDMPLIQAVLQSGKNVQIMHN
;
A
#
# COMPACT_ATOMS: atom_id res chain seq x y z
N MET A 1 -7.77 21.89 3.16
CA MET A 1 -7.11 20.91 2.28
C MET A 1 -7.15 19.59 3.01
N THR A 2 -7.99 18.65 2.59
CA THR A 2 -8.11 17.33 3.22
C THR A 2 -6.92 16.48 2.78
N THR A 3 -6.05 16.13 3.71
CA THR A 3 -4.96 15.19 3.45
C THR A 3 -5.57 13.82 3.24
N SER A 4 -5.61 13.33 2.00
CA SER A 4 -6.07 11.97 1.70
C SER A 4 -5.12 10.97 2.35
N LYS A 5 -5.66 10.05 3.16
CA LYS A 5 -4.88 8.99 3.77
C LYS A 5 -4.72 7.87 2.77
N THR A 6 -3.48 7.43 2.64
CA THR A 6 -3.11 6.34 1.74
C THR A 6 -2.66 5.13 2.54
N ALA A 7 -2.97 3.95 2.02
CA ALA A 7 -2.37 2.70 2.44
C ALA A 7 -1.50 2.12 1.33
N ILE A 8 -0.52 1.30 1.71
CA ILE A 8 0.28 0.53 0.76
C ILE A 8 0.08 -0.95 1.04
N ILE A 9 -0.18 -1.71 -0.03
CA ILE A 9 -0.20 -3.17 -0.03
C ILE A 9 0.96 -3.66 -0.88
N LYS A 10 1.95 -4.27 -0.23
CA LYS A 10 3.09 -4.89 -0.92
C LYS A 10 2.70 -6.29 -1.40
N CYS A 11 2.73 -6.50 -2.71
CA CYS A 11 2.63 -7.82 -3.31
C CYS A 11 4.04 -8.34 -3.64
N GLY A 12 4.29 -9.62 -3.35
CA GLY A 12 5.57 -10.30 -3.62
C GLY A 12 6.69 -10.05 -2.60
N VAL A 13 7.70 -10.93 -2.66
CA VAL A 13 8.81 -11.06 -1.68
C VAL A 13 10.12 -10.42 -2.12
N LYS A 14 10.21 -9.95 -3.37
CA LYS A 14 11.46 -9.38 -3.89
C LYS A 14 11.78 -8.08 -3.16
N ALA A 15 12.97 -8.05 -2.56
CA ALA A 15 13.59 -6.90 -1.89
C ALA A 15 14.03 -5.79 -2.86
N GLN A 16 13.48 -5.75 -4.08
CA GLN A 16 13.95 -4.83 -5.11
C GLN A 16 13.67 -3.39 -4.69
N GLU A 17 14.71 -2.57 -4.79
CA GLU A 17 14.77 -1.21 -4.26
C GLU A 17 13.56 -0.40 -4.71
N PHE A 18 12.74 -0.08 -3.72
CA PHE A 18 11.57 0.76 -3.84
C PHE A 18 11.97 2.17 -4.29
N ASN A 19 11.86 2.45 -5.58
CA ASN A 19 12.15 3.78 -6.11
C ASN A 19 10.88 4.67 -6.13
N LEU A 20 10.28 4.88 -4.95
CA LEU A 20 9.10 5.75 -4.78
C LEU A 20 9.40 7.25 -4.91
N ASN A 21 10.63 7.63 -5.24
CA ASN A 21 11.09 9.02 -5.19
C ASN A 21 10.37 9.96 -6.18
N ASN A 22 9.67 9.44 -7.20
CA ASN A 22 9.01 10.25 -8.22
C ASN A 22 7.49 10.06 -8.37
N GLU A 23 6.87 9.08 -7.73
CA GLU A 23 5.50 8.66 -8.10
C GLU A 23 4.43 8.85 -7.01
N LEU A 24 4.84 9.09 -5.76
CA LEU A 24 3.93 9.44 -4.68
C LEU A 24 3.84 10.96 -4.56
N HIS A 25 2.62 11.49 -4.60
CA HIS A 25 2.41 12.92 -4.40
C HIS A 25 3.04 13.36 -3.05
N PRO A 26 3.76 14.50 -3.01
CA PRO A 26 4.48 14.97 -1.82
C PRO A 26 3.57 15.28 -0.60
N HIS A 27 2.25 15.19 -0.76
CA HIS A 27 1.25 15.39 0.29
C HIS A 27 0.50 14.11 0.68
N THR A 28 0.94 12.95 0.19
CA THR A 28 0.32 11.68 0.52
C THR A 28 0.76 11.23 1.92
N SER A 29 -0.19 11.16 2.85
CA SER A 29 0.05 10.62 4.19
C SER A 29 -0.20 9.11 4.18
N VAL A 30 0.88 8.34 4.20
CA VAL A 30 0.78 6.88 4.34
C VAL A 30 0.46 6.55 5.79
N SER A 31 -0.68 5.90 6.00
CA SER A 31 -1.23 5.60 7.33
C SER A 31 -1.16 4.11 7.68
N LYS A 32 -1.28 3.22 6.68
CA LYS A 32 -1.20 1.77 6.86
C LYS A 32 -0.35 1.09 5.80
N LEU A 33 0.28 -0.02 6.19
CA LEU A 33 1.16 -0.84 5.37
C LEU A 33 0.81 -2.31 5.59
N TYR A 34 0.42 -3.00 4.53
CA TYR A 34 0.43 -4.46 4.53
C TYR A 34 1.70 -4.95 3.85
N ILE A 35 2.49 -5.73 4.58
CA ILE A 35 3.75 -6.30 4.11
C ILE A 35 3.72 -7.80 4.39
N PRO A 36 3.81 -8.66 3.37
CA PRO A 36 3.90 -10.11 3.57
C PRO A 36 5.07 -10.44 4.50
N ALA A 37 4.90 -11.44 5.38
CA ALA A 37 5.92 -11.82 6.36
C ALA A 37 7.28 -12.19 5.73
N GLU A 38 7.26 -12.64 4.47
CA GLU A 38 8.44 -13.00 3.69
C GLU A 38 9.17 -11.79 3.06
N ALA A 39 8.58 -10.59 3.12
CA ALA A 39 9.16 -9.35 2.61
C ALA A 39 9.81 -8.53 3.74
N ASP A 40 10.85 -7.76 3.40
CA ASP A 40 11.52 -6.90 4.39
C ASP A 40 10.68 -5.66 4.72
N ALA A 41 10.12 -5.64 5.94
CA ALA A 41 9.37 -4.51 6.45
C ALA A 41 10.25 -3.31 6.85
N SER A 42 11.56 -3.51 7.02
CA SER A 42 12.49 -2.49 7.52
C SER A 42 12.57 -1.29 6.59
N PHE A 43 12.56 -1.53 5.27
CA PHE A 43 12.53 -0.48 4.26
C PHE A 43 11.31 0.45 4.45
N PHE A 44 10.11 -0.12 4.53
CA PHE A 44 8.87 0.65 4.63
C PHE A 44 8.75 1.37 5.96
N LYS A 45 9.21 0.75 7.05
CA LYS A 45 9.21 1.35 8.38
C LYS A 45 10.13 2.58 8.44
N ASN A 46 11.30 2.51 7.79
CA ASN A 46 12.20 3.66 7.70
C ASN A 46 11.63 4.78 6.82
N ARG A 47 10.91 4.43 5.74
CA ARG A 47 10.33 5.40 4.81
C ARG A 47 9.05 6.05 5.36
N TYR A 48 8.23 5.29 6.07
CA TYR A 48 6.93 5.68 6.64
C TYR A 48 6.88 5.33 8.14
N PRO A 49 7.68 6.02 8.98
CA PRO A 49 7.78 5.68 10.40
C PRO A 49 6.49 5.90 11.19
N GLN A 50 5.56 6.67 10.64
CA GLN A 50 4.25 6.96 11.22
C GLN A 50 3.15 6.00 10.75
N ALA A 51 3.43 5.14 9.77
CA ALA A 51 2.45 4.21 9.23
C ALA A 51 2.37 2.95 10.12
N GLU A 52 1.15 2.50 10.35
CA GLU A 52 0.88 1.25 11.04
C GLU A 52 1.13 0.08 10.09
N ILE A 53 1.91 -0.91 10.53
CA ILE A 53 2.06 -2.17 9.79
C ILE A 53 0.96 -3.12 10.25
N VAL A 54 0.10 -3.52 9.30
CA VAL A 54 -0.98 -4.47 9.51
C VAL A 54 -0.60 -5.82 8.92
N ASP A 55 -1.09 -6.88 9.55
CA ASP A 55 -0.83 -8.28 9.19
C ASP A 55 -1.88 -8.86 8.23
N GLN A 56 -2.99 -8.15 8.02
CA GLN A 56 -4.10 -8.54 7.14
C GLN A 56 -4.49 -7.40 6.22
N LYS A 57 -4.85 -7.71 4.96
CA LYS A 57 -5.22 -6.72 3.94
C LYS A 57 -6.57 -6.06 4.27
N GLU A 58 -7.41 -6.78 4.99
CA GLU A 58 -8.73 -6.42 5.47
C GLU A 58 -8.68 -5.14 6.33
N PHE A 59 -7.66 -4.97 7.16
CA PHE A 59 -7.44 -3.74 7.95
C PHE A 59 -7.21 -2.48 7.10
N ILE A 60 -6.86 -2.64 5.82
CA ILE A 60 -6.79 -1.54 4.85
C ILE A 60 -8.11 -1.40 4.10
N LEU A 61 -8.70 -2.52 3.66
CA LEU A 61 -9.94 -2.54 2.87
C LEU A 61 -11.14 -1.99 3.64
N GLU A 62 -11.24 -2.29 4.93
CA GLU A 62 -12.37 -1.92 5.78
C GLU A 62 -12.18 -0.57 6.48
N ASP A 63 -11.02 0.08 6.31
CA ASP A 63 -10.75 1.37 6.94
C ASP A 63 -11.35 2.51 6.11
N ASP A 64 -12.48 3.05 6.57
CA ASP A 64 -13.17 4.17 5.94
C ASP A 64 -12.37 5.48 5.93
N LEU A 65 -11.30 5.59 6.74
CA LEU A 65 -10.41 6.74 6.71
C LEU A 65 -9.40 6.67 5.57
N ILE A 66 -9.28 5.54 4.88
CA ILE A 66 -8.34 5.34 3.77
C ILE A 66 -9.10 5.50 2.46
N ASP A 67 -8.76 6.56 1.73
CA ASP A 67 -9.40 6.90 0.45
C ASP A 67 -8.60 6.39 -0.76
N HIS A 68 -7.34 6.01 -0.54
CA HIS A 68 -6.40 5.64 -1.58
C HIS A 68 -5.50 4.47 -1.15
N VAL A 69 -5.29 3.52 -2.05
CA VAL A 69 -4.48 2.33 -1.81
C VAL A 69 -3.52 2.16 -2.97
N ILE A 70 -2.24 2.03 -2.62
CA ILE A 70 -1.18 1.69 -3.57
C ILE A 70 -0.91 0.20 -3.49
N ILE A 71 -1.11 -0.50 -4.59
CA ILE A 71 -0.78 -1.92 -4.72
C ILE A 71 0.54 -2.03 -5.47
N PHE A 72 1.55 -2.54 -4.77
CA PHE A 72 2.93 -2.55 -5.27
C PHE A 72 3.34 -3.93 -5.76
N THR A 73 3.87 -3.99 -6.99
CA THR A 73 4.28 -5.21 -7.70
C THR A 73 3.24 -6.33 -7.64
N PRO A 74 1.95 -6.08 -7.98
CA PRO A 74 0.97 -7.16 -8.03
C PRO A 74 1.31 -8.13 -9.16
N GLU A 75 1.10 -9.41 -8.91
CA GLU A 75 1.14 -10.47 -9.92
C GLU A 75 -0.29 -10.82 -10.36
N VAL A 76 -0.43 -11.71 -11.34
CA VAL A 76 -1.75 -12.15 -11.83
C VAL A 76 -2.62 -12.71 -10.70
N ASN A 77 -2.01 -13.35 -9.70
CA ASN A 77 -2.69 -13.88 -8.54
C ASN A 77 -3.22 -12.81 -7.57
N ASP A 78 -2.78 -11.55 -7.71
CA ASP A 78 -3.24 -10.40 -6.92
C ASP A 78 -4.42 -9.65 -7.56
N MET A 79 -4.90 -10.08 -8.74
CA MET A 79 -6.09 -9.50 -9.36
C MET A 79 -7.33 -9.49 -8.45
N PRO A 80 -7.63 -10.55 -7.66
CA PRO A 80 -8.73 -10.51 -6.69
C PRO A 80 -8.56 -9.43 -5.63
N LEU A 81 -7.33 -9.12 -5.22
CA LEU A 81 -7.05 -8.02 -4.30
C LEU A 81 -7.36 -6.67 -4.93
N ILE A 82 -6.89 -6.43 -6.16
CA ILE A 82 -7.16 -5.18 -6.89
C ILE A 82 -8.68 -4.96 -6.99
N GLN A 83 -9.42 -6.02 -7.32
CA GLN A 83 -10.88 -5.98 -7.38
C GLN A 83 -11.49 -5.67 -6.01
N ALA A 84 -11.02 -6.29 -4.92
CA ALA A 84 -11.52 -6.03 -3.58
C ALA A 84 -11.32 -4.56 -3.16
N VAL A 85 -10.15 -3.98 -3.47
CA VAL A 85 -9.88 -2.56 -3.17
C VAL A 85 -10.83 -1.64 -3.96
N LEU A 86 -11.04 -1.89 -5.25
CA LEU A 86 -11.99 -1.11 -6.06
C LEU A 86 -13.42 -1.23 -5.51
N GLN A 87 -13.83 -2.44 -5.10
CA GLN A 87 -15.15 -2.70 -4.52
C GLN A 87 -15.34 -2.02 -3.15
N SER A 88 -14.26 -1.77 -2.41
CA SER A 88 -14.30 -1.02 -1.14
C SER A 88 -14.47 0.51 -1.33
N GLY A 89 -14.60 0.99 -2.57
CA GLY A 89 -14.80 2.41 -2.87
C GLY A 89 -13.53 3.26 -2.80
N LYS A 90 -12.35 2.63 -2.69
CA LYS A 90 -11.05 3.29 -2.58
C LYS A 90 -10.43 3.51 -3.95
N ASN A 91 -9.66 4.59 -4.08
CA ASN A 91 -8.83 4.80 -5.27
C ASN A 91 -7.68 3.81 -5.28
N VAL A 92 -7.41 3.20 -6.43
CA VAL A 92 -6.31 2.23 -6.59
C VAL A 92 -5.24 2.80 -7.48
N GLN A 93 -4.00 2.80 -7.00
CA GLN A 93 -2.82 3.03 -7.80
C GLN A 93 -2.00 1.74 -7.84
N ILE A 94 -1.76 1.23 -9.05
CA ILE A 94 -0.90 0.06 -9.25
C ILE A 94 0.48 0.56 -9.62
N MET A 95 1.49 0.07 -8.92
CA MET A 95 2.89 0.38 -9.21
C MET A 95 3.63 -0.91 -9.53
N HIS A 96 4.28 -0.94 -10.68
CA HIS A 96 5.19 -2.02 -11.08
C HIS A 96 6.63 -1.51 -10.94
N ASN A 97 7.54 -2.41 -10.62
CA ASN A 97 8.98 -2.15 -10.65
C ASN A 97 9.59 -2.80 -11.90
#